data_AF-A0A9D5Y8R0-F1
#
_entry.id   AF-A0A9D5Y8R0-F1
#
_cell.length_a   1.000
_cell.length_b   1.000
_cell.length_c   1.000
_cell.angle_alpha   90.00
_cell.angle_beta   90.00
_cell.angle_gamma   90.00
#
_symmetry.space_group_name_H-M   'P 1'
#
loop_
_entity.id
_entity.type
_entity.pdbx_description
1 polymer ?
#
loop_
_entity_poly.entity_id
_entity_poly.type
_entity_poly.pdbx_seq_one_letter_code
_entity_poly.pdbx_strand_id
1 'polypeptide(L)'
;MREVLNLNFGWRFAPEFRQEYARNDFKDSAFRLVDIPHVMTDTPMNYVSETPFQRIACYRKMFMLPKSMRGKRLVLHFDGVMGCAAVFVNGKPVCAHKGGYTPFSCEITDDITEVINDGENLITVAVDSTEREDTAPYGDMGDTLHFGGIYREVWLEAFEDIYVSDVRVVTRIDSDGKWVLDIAGRLSDKKEAEVRMYLYDGESALAGKFL
;
A
#
# COMPACT_ATOMS: atom_id res chain seq x y z
N MET A 1 19.42 5.38 5.07
CA MET A 1 18.88 5.46 3.68
C MET A 1 17.65 4.58 3.66
N ARG A 2 16.50 5.08 3.19
CA ARG A 2 15.26 4.28 3.09
C ARG A 2 15.48 3.17 2.08
N GLU A 3 15.13 1.95 2.45
CA GLU A 3 15.29 0.78 1.58
C GLU A 3 13.92 0.34 1.10
N VAL A 4 13.75 0.22 -0.21
CA VAL A 4 12.46 -0.04 -0.85
C VAL A 4 12.58 -1.28 -1.74
N LEU A 5 11.67 -2.23 -1.54
CA LEU A 5 11.50 -3.41 -2.38
C LEU A 5 10.22 -3.24 -3.20
N ASN A 6 10.38 -3.04 -4.51
CA ASN A 6 9.26 -3.02 -5.44
C ASN A 6 8.61 -4.42 -5.51
N LEU A 7 7.28 -4.47 -5.41
CA LEU A 7 6.53 -5.72 -5.42
C LEU A 7 5.64 -5.87 -6.66
N ASN A 8 5.76 -5.04 -7.69
CA ASN A 8 4.78 -4.96 -8.77
C ASN A 8 4.74 -6.16 -9.72
N PHE A 9 5.83 -6.89 -9.85
CA PHE A 9 5.96 -7.92 -10.90
C PHE A 9 5.74 -9.33 -10.36
N GLY A 10 5.23 -10.25 -11.18
CA GLY A 10 5.11 -11.67 -10.83
C GLY A 10 4.06 -11.95 -9.76
N TRP A 11 2.98 -11.19 -9.75
CA TRP A 11 1.78 -11.53 -8.98
C TRP A 11 1.08 -12.72 -9.61
N ARG A 12 0.29 -13.40 -8.80
CA ARG A 12 -0.60 -14.49 -9.19
C ARG A 12 -2.03 -14.08 -8.93
N PHE A 13 -2.87 -14.16 -9.94
CA PHE A 13 -4.25 -13.72 -9.91
C PHE A 13 -5.22 -14.88 -10.09
N ALA A 14 -6.24 -14.93 -9.24
CA ALA A 14 -7.42 -15.77 -9.40
C ALA A 14 -8.69 -14.90 -9.38
N PRO A 15 -9.69 -15.17 -10.24
CA PRO A 15 -10.90 -14.36 -10.38
C PRO A 15 -11.94 -14.62 -9.27
N GLU A 16 -11.54 -15.30 -8.20
CA GLU A 16 -12.32 -15.58 -7.01
C GLU A 16 -11.39 -15.55 -5.78
N PHE A 17 -11.95 -15.37 -4.58
CA PHE A 17 -11.22 -15.56 -3.33
C PHE A 17 -11.83 -16.72 -2.54
N ARG A 18 -10.96 -17.57 -1.98
CA ARG A 18 -11.29 -18.60 -1.01
C ARG A 18 -10.32 -18.49 0.15
N GLN A 19 -10.78 -18.74 1.37
CA GLN A 19 -9.94 -18.59 2.56
C GLN A 19 -8.67 -19.46 2.49
N GLU A 20 -8.75 -20.63 1.86
CA GLU A 20 -7.61 -21.51 1.64
C GLU A 20 -6.48 -20.91 0.79
N TYR A 21 -6.75 -19.89 -0.02
CA TYR A 21 -5.76 -19.22 -0.89
C TYR A 21 -4.74 -18.42 -0.09
N ALA A 22 -5.08 -18.02 1.14
CA ALA A 22 -4.15 -17.34 2.03
C ALA A 22 -3.10 -18.27 2.63
N ARG A 23 -3.28 -19.60 2.56
CA ARG A 23 -2.35 -20.56 3.16
C ARG A 23 -1.06 -20.68 2.34
N ASN A 24 0.07 -20.76 3.02
CA ASN A 24 1.39 -20.84 2.40
C ASN A 24 1.60 -22.12 1.58
N ASP A 25 0.95 -23.21 1.96
CA ASP A 25 1.05 -24.52 1.29
C ASP A 25 0.09 -24.68 0.11
N PHE A 26 -0.81 -23.72 -0.13
CA PHE A 26 -1.76 -23.78 -1.23
C PHE A 26 -1.02 -23.69 -2.58
N LYS A 27 -1.33 -24.63 -3.48
CA LYS A 27 -0.72 -24.70 -4.80
C LYS A 27 -1.37 -23.72 -5.77
N ASP A 28 -0.54 -22.93 -6.42
CA ASP A 28 -0.95 -21.86 -7.31
C ASP A 28 -1.49 -22.29 -8.67
N SER A 29 -1.83 -23.57 -8.87
CA SER A 29 -2.29 -24.10 -10.16
C SER A 29 -3.58 -23.43 -10.67
N ALA A 30 -4.36 -22.82 -9.79
CA ALA A 30 -5.57 -22.06 -10.14
C ALA A 30 -5.30 -20.58 -10.51
N PHE A 31 -4.05 -20.12 -10.42
CA PHE A 31 -3.70 -18.71 -10.60
C PHE A 31 -2.95 -18.48 -11.91
N ARG A 32 -3.22 -17.36 -12.58
CA ARG A 32 -2.43 -16.87 -13.71
C ARG A 32 -1.41 -15.82 -13.25
N LEU A 33 -0.25 -15.76 -13.89
CA LEU A 33 0.74 -14.71 -13.65
C LEU A 33 0.25 -13.37 -14.22
N VAL A 34 0.44 -12.30 -13.44
CA VAL A 34 0.14 -10.92 -13.82
C VAL A 34 1.20 -10.00 -13.21
N ASP A 35 1.42 -8.84 -13.83
CA ASP A 35 2.14 -7.73 -13.24
C ASP A 35 1.12 -6.64 -12.91
N ILE A 36 1.32 -5.93 -11.79
CA ILE A 36 0.51 -4.76 -11.44
C ILE A 36 1.19 -3.48 -11.97
N PRO A 37 0.45 -2.40 -12.28
CA PRO A 37 -1.00 -2.24 -12.20
C PRO A 37 -1.82 -3.25 -13.01
N HIS A 38 -2.82 -3.85 -12.38
CA HIS A 38 -3.66 -4.88 -13.00
C HIS A 38 -5.14 -4.68 -12.68
N VAL A 39 -5.97 -4.71 -13.72
CA VAL A 39 -7.42 -4.79 -13.62
C VAL A 39 -7.86 -6.26 -13.71
N MET A 40 -8.77 -6.69 -12.86
CA MET A 40 -9.13 -8.10 -12.73
C MET A 40 -9.97 -8.66 -13.89
N THR A 41 -10.58 -7.77 -14.69
CA THR A 41 -11.49 -8.11 -15.78
C THR A 41 -11.17 -7.26 -17.01
N ASP A 42 -10.80 -7.91 -18.11
CA ASP A 42 -10.64 -7.25 -19.42
C ASP A 42 -12.02 -6.95 -20.03
N THR A 43 -12.12 -5.82 -20.74
CA THR A 43 -13.40 -5.35 -21.29
C THR A 43 -13.33 -5.01 -22.77
N PRO A 44 -14.41 -5.25 -23.54
CA PRO A 44 -14.55 -4.63 -24.85
C PRO A 44 -14.66 -3.11 -24.71
N MET A 45 -14.47 -2.40 -25.82
CA MET A 45 -14.54 -0.94 -25.85
C MET A 45 -15.95 -0.39 -25.54
N ASN A 46 -17.01 -1.14 -25.85
CA ASN A 46 -18.39 -0.69 -25.75
C ASN A 46 -19.35 -1.88 -25.53
N TYR A 47 -20.60 -1.56 -25.14
CA TYR A 47 -21.64 -2.55 -24.79
C TYR A 47 -21.19 -3.55 -23.71
N VAL A 48 -20.44 -3.05 -22.72
CA VAL A 48 -19.95 -3.84 -21.60
C VAL A 48 -21.04 -3.91 -20.52
N SER A 49 -21.19 -5.08 -19.90
CA SER A 49 -21.97 -5.25 -18.67
C SER A 49 -21.07 -4.93 -17.47
N GLU A 50 -21.58 -4.24 -16.45
CA GLU A 50 -20.80 -3.98 -15.23
C GLU A 50 -20.67 -5.19 -14.30
N THR A 51 -21.55 -6.18 -14.41
CA THR A 51 -21.61 -7.33 -13.49
C THR A 51 -20.28 -8.08 -13.35
N PRO A 52 -19.48 -8.31 -14.41
CA PRO A 52 -18.18 -8.95 -14.29
C PRO A 52 -17.16 -8.20 -13.42
N PHE A 53 -17.34 -6.91 -13.13
CA PHE A 53 -16.47 -6.12 -12.25
C PHE A 53 -16.82 -6.27 -10.77
N GLN A 54 -18.00 -6.78 -10.44
CA GLN A 54 -18.46 -6.86 -9.06
C GLN A 54 -18.22 -8.26 -8.51
N ARG A 55 -17.01 -8.52 -8.03
CA ARG A 55 -16.64 -9.80 -7.43
C ARG A 55 -15.54 -9.63 -6.40
N ILE A 56 -15.29 -10.70 -5.65
CA ILE A 56 -14.13 -10.82 -4.79
C ILE A 56 -13.08 -11.67 -5.51
N ALA A 57 -11.92 -11.10 -5.79
CA ALA A 57 -10.81 -11.77 -6.46
C ALA A 57 -9.59 -11.89 -5.53
N CYS A 58 -8.60 -12.69 -5.93
CA CYS A 58 -7.41 -12.95 -5.15
C CYS A 58 -6.13 -12.62 -5.92
N TYR A 59 -5.23 -11.91 -5.25
CA TYR A 59 -3.87 -11.66 -5.69
C TYR A 59 -2.89 -12.27 -4.70
N ARG A 60 -1.88 -13.00 -5.18
CA ARG A 60 -0.82 -13.61 -4.38
C ARG A 60 0.55 -13.19 -4.87
N LYS A 61 1.43 -12.82 -3.95
CA LYS A 61 2.81 -12.41 -4.24
C LYS A 61 3.76 -13.13 -3.30
N MET A 62 4.60 -13.97 -3.89
CA MET A 62 5.76 -14.51 -3.20
C MET A 62 6.92 -13.54 -3.36
N PHE A 63 7.68 -13.34 -2.28
CA PHE A 63 8.94 -12.57 -2.31
C PHE A 63 9.92 -13.12 -1.28
N MET A 64 11.21 -12.89 -1.55
CA MET A 64 12.28 -13.17 -0.59
C MET A 64 12.60 -11.89 0.18
N LEU A 65 12.64 -11.95 1.51
CA LEU A 65 13.03 -10.80 2.31
C LEU A 65 14.54 -10.53 2.13
N PRO A 66 14.94 -9.34 1.62
CA PRO A 66 16.35 -9.00 1.49
C PRO A 66 17.05 -9.04 2.86
N LYS A 67 18.29 -9.54 2.90
CA LYS A 67 19.06 -9.62 4.17
C LYS A 67 19.21 -8.26 4.86
N SER A 68 19.28 -7.19 4.08
CA SER A 68 19.38 -5.79 4.54
C SER A 68 18.11 -5.25 5.20
N MET A 69 16.96 -5.89 4.97
CA MET A 69 15.67 -5.54 5.57
C MET A 69 15.35 -6.36 6.84
N ARG A 70 16.16 -7.35 7.19
CA ARG A 70 15.93 -8.19 8.38
C ARG A 70 16.15 -7.40 9.67
N GLY A 71 15.29 -7.61 10.66
CA GLY A 71 15.33 -6.90 11.95
C GLY A 71 14.98 -5.40 11.84
N LYS A 72 14.48 -4.94 10.68
CA LYS A 72 13.98 -3.59 10.49
C LYS A 72 12.46 -3.55 10.62
N ARG A 73 11.92 -2.34 10.78
CA ARG A 73 10.49 -2.11 10.69
C ARG A 73 10.04 -2.20 9.25
N LEU A 74 9.08 -3.06 8.96
CA LEU A 74 8.63 -3.36 7.61
C LEU A 74 7.23 -2.82 7.40
N VAL A 75 7.08 -1.88 6.48
CA VAL A 75 5.77 -1.31 6.12
C VAL A 75 5.44 -1.68 4.69
N LEU A 76 4.33 -2.39 4.51
CA LEU A 76 3.78 -2.75 3.22
C LEU A 76 2.81 -1.65 2.78
N HIS A 77 3.07 -1.09 1.61
CA HIS A 77 2.32 0.03 1.05
C HIS A 77 1.54 -0.39 -0.19
N PHE A 78 0.31 0.12 -0.29
CA PHE A 78 -0.55 -0.01 -1.46
C PHE A 78 -0.99 1.39 -1.87
N ASP A 79 -0.68 1.81 -3.09
CA ASP A 79 -1.09 3.12 -3.61
C ASP A 79 -2.57 3.17 -4.02
N GLY A 80 -3.18 2.00 -4.23
CA GLY A 80 -4.59 1.87 -4.59
C GLY A 80 -4.99 0.45 -4.95
N VAL A 81 -6.08 -0.02 -4.35
CA VAL A 81 -6.72 -1.31 -4.61
C VAL A 81 -8.21 -1.04 -4.72
N MET A 82 -8.80 -1.23 -5.90
CA MET A 82 -10.16 -0.75 -6.16
C MET A 82 -11.22 -1.56 -5.40
N GLY A 83 -12.11 -0.84 -4.71
CA GLY A 83 -13.16 -1.41 -3.85
C GLY A 83 -12.74 -1.48 -2.38
N CYS A 84 -12.53 -2.70 -1.90
CA CYS A 84 -12.06 -3.03 -0.56
C CYS A 84 -10.95 -4.07 -0.65
N ALA A 85 -9.97 -3.98 0.26
CA ALA A 85 -8.86 -4.91 0.34
C ALA A 85 -8.82 -5.58 1.72
N ALA A 86 -8.58 -6.88 1.76
CA ALA A 86 -8.12 -7.59 2.95
C ALA A 86 -6.77 -8.24 2.65
N VAL A 87 -5.75 -7.90 3.44
CA VAL A 87 -4.36 -8.31 3.22
C VAL A 87 -3.95 -9.31 4.28
N PHE A 88 -3.30 -10.37 3.82
CA PHE A 88 -2.73 -11.42 4.63
C PHE A 88 -1.25 -11.55 4.31
N VAL A 89 -0.44 -11.79 5.33
CA VAL A 89 0.97 -12.17 5.18
C VAL A 89 1.18 -13.50 5.85
N ASN A 90 1.74 -14.45 5.10
CA ASN A 90 1.97 -15.82 5.53
C ASN A 90 0.74 -16.49 6.17
N GLY A 91 -0.45 -16.20 5.64
CA GLY A 91 -1.74 -16.72 6.09
C GLY A 91 -2.40 -15.98 7.26
N LYS A 92 -1.72 -15.01 7.87
CA LYS A 92 -2.28 -14.19 8.95
C LYS A 92 -2.82 -12.86 8.41
N PRO A 93 -4.02 -12.41 8.81
CA PRO A 93 -4.54 -11.10 8.40
C PRO A 93 -3.71 -9.98 9.04
N VAL A 94 -3.32 -8.98 8.24
CA VAL A 94 -2.48 -7.85 8.71
C VAL A 94 -3.17 -6.50 8.57
N CYS A 95 -4.03 -6.32 7.56
CA CYS A 95 -4.80 -5.10 7.41
C CYS A 95 -6.04 -5.30 6.52
N ALA A 96 -6.95 -4.35 6.60
CA ALA A 96 -8.03 -4.20 5.65
C ALA A 96 -8.22 -2.71 5.35
N HIS A 97 -8.66 -2.40 4.13
CA HIS A 97 -8.90 -1.04 3.67
C HIS A 97 -10.22 -0.96 2.92
N LYS A 98 -11.01 0.08 3.21
CA LYS A 98 -12.24 0.39 2.48
C LYS A 98 -12.03 1.67 1.68
N GLY A 99 -12.30 1.61 0.39
CA GLY A 99 -12.14 2.72 -0.54
C GLY A 99 -11.04 2.44 -1.55
N GLY A 100 -11.40 2.58 -2.84
CA GLY A 100 -10.50 2.20 -3.92
C GLY A 100 -9.36 3.17 -4.20
N TYR A 101 -9.54 4.45 -3.84
CA TYR A 101 -8.79 5.56 -4.43
C TYR A 101 -7.63 6.09 -3.59
N THR A 102 -7.61 5.76 -2.30
CA THR A 102 -6.64 6.26 -1.34
C THR A 102 -5.58 5.21 -1.04
N PRO A 103 -4.32 5.64 -0.84
CA PRO A 103 -3.28 4.73 -0.41
C PRO A 103 -3.58 4.24 1.00
N PHE A 104 -3.07 3.06 1.31
CA PHE A 104 -3.05 2.53 2.67
C PHE A 104 -1.75 1.78 2.93
N SER A 105 -1.41 1.61 4.20
CA SER A 105 -0.16 0.99 4.60
C SER A 105 -0.38 0.18 5.86
N CYS A 106 0.36 -0.91 5.99
CA CYS A 106 0.31 -1.74 7.18
C CYS A 106 1.72 -2.16 7.57
N GLU A 107 1.99 -2.06 8.86
CA GLU A 107 3.24 -2.55 9.41
C GLU A 107 3.16 -4.06 9.61
N ILE A 108 4.15 -4.77 9.09
CA ILE A 108 4.26 -6.24 9.11
C ILE A 108 5.55 -6.69 9.80
N THR A 109 6.14 -5.80 10.60
CA THR A 109 7.34 -6.06 11.41
C THR A 109 7.11 -7.28 12.31
N ASP A 110 8.13 -8.14 12.43
CA ASP A 110 8.01 -9.42 13.12
C ASP A 110 7.63 -9.24 14.60
N ASP A 111 8.30 -8.34 15.33
CA ASP A 111 8.01 -8.08 16.75
C ASP A 111 6.61 -7.53 17.04
N ILE A 112 5.88 -7.10 16.00
CA ILE A 112 4.52 -6.56 16.12
C ILE A 112 3.48 -7.59 15.69
N THR A 113 3.78 -8.35 14.63
CA THR A 113 2.78 -9.14 13.92
C THR A 113 3.09 -10.64 13.90
N GLU A 114 4.35 -11.02 14.13
CA GLU A 114 4.88 -12.39 14.04
C GLU A 114 4.51 -13.09 12.73
N VAL A 115 4.39 -12.31 11.65
CA VAL A 115 3.95 -12.83 10.34
C VAL A 115 5.11 -13.07 9.40
N ILE A 116 6.26 -12.42 9.58
CA ILE A 116 7.30 -12.38 8.54
C ILE A 116 8.40 -13.39 8.79
N ASN A 117 8.89 -13.99 7.72
CA ASN A 117 10.03 -14.88 7.75
C ASN A 117 11.26 -14.19 7.15
N ASP A 118 12.45 -14.52 7.64
CA ASP A 118 13.72 -14.09 7.05
C ASP A 118 13.94 -14.54 5.59
N GLY A 119 13.17 -15.54 5.14
CA GLY A 119 13.27 -16.16 3.82
C GLY A 119 12.11 -15.78 2.90
N GLU A 120 11.42 -16.81 2.42
CA GLU A 120 10.26 -16.65 1.54
C GLU A 120 9.03 -16.21 2.34
N ASN A 121 8.29 -15.27 1.77
CA ASN A 121 7.07 -14.72 2.32
C ASN A 121 5.99 -14.67 1.24
N LEU A 122 4.75 -14.87 1.66
CA LEU A 122 3.57 -14.80 0.84
C LEU A 122 2.68 -13.65 1.30
N ILE A 123 2.43 -12.71 0.39
CA ILE A 123 1.35 -11.73 0.52
C ILE A 123 0.14 -12.28 -0.23
N THR A 124 -1.02 -12.25 0.41
CA THR A 124 -2.31 -12.53 -0.23
C THR A 124 -3.23 -11.33 -0.04
N VAL A 125 -3.88 -10.88 -1.11
CA VAL A 125 -4.84 -9.79 -1.08
C VAL A 125 -6.16 -10.31 -1.64
N ALA A 126 -7.20 -10.28 -0.81
CA ALA A 126 -8.57 -10.40 -1.26
C ALA A 126 -9.04 -9.01 -1.68
N VAL A 127 -9.45 -8.85 -2.93
CA VAL A 127 -9.94 -7.60 -3.51
C VAL A 127 -11.42 -7.75 -3.75
N ASP A 128 -12.23 -7.02 -3.00
CA ASP A 128 -13.69 -6.98 -3.12
C ASP A 128 -14.08 -5.70 -3.84
N SER A 129 -14.41 -5.81 -5.12
CA SER A 129 -14.87 -4.68 -5.94
C SER A 129 -16.38 -4.71 -6.17
N THR A 130 -17.13 -5.36 -5.29
CA THR A 130 -18.59 -5.19 -5.25
C THR A 130 -18.93 -3.76 -4.82
N GLU A 131 -20.02 -3.21 -5.33
CA GLU A 131 -20.48 -1.86 -5.00
C GLU A 131 -21.14 -1.83 -3.62
N ARG A 132 -20.32 -1.95 -2.58
CA ARG A 132 -20.79 -2.03 -1.19
C ARG A 132 -21.30 -0.68 -0.71
N GLU A 133 -22.55 -0.63 -0.24
CA GLU A 133 -23.16 0.58 0.34
C GLU A 133 -22.37 1.19 1.51
N ASP A 134 -21.54 0.40 2.19
CA ASP A 134 -20.70 0.84 3.30
C ASP A 134 -19.37 1.50 2.87
N THR A 135 -19.16 1.69 1.57
CA THR A 135 -17.90 2.17 0.99
C THR A 135 -18.18 3.22 -0.07
N ALA A 136 -17.66 4.44 0.10
CA ALA A 136 -17.74 5.47 -0.93
C ALA A 136 -16.95 5.03 -2.18
N PRO A 137 -17.42 5.36 -3.41
CA PRO A 137 -18.54 6.25 -3.73
C PRO A 137 -19.89 5.51 -3.94
N TYR A 138 -20.01 4.25 -3.52
CA TYR A 138 -21.20 3.43 -3.76
C TYR A 138 -22.37 3.79 -2.84
N GLY A 139 -23.56 3.25 -3.15
CA GLY A 139 -24.79 3.48 -2.39
C GLY A 139 -25.87 4.29 -3.13
N ASP A 140 -25.54 4.82 -4.31
CA ASP A 140 -26.50 5.42 -5.26
C ASP A 140 -25.97 5.23 -6.70
N MET A 141 -26.75 5.64 -7.70
CA MET A 141 -26.34 5.59 -9.11
C MET A 141 -25.12 6.48 -9.36
N GLY A 142 -24.08 5.90 -9.97
CA GLY A 142 -22.90 6.60 -10.46
C GLY A 142 -22.83 6.62 -12.00
N ASP A 143 -22.18 7.64 -12.57
CA ASP A 143 -21.95 7.78 -14.02
C ASP A 143 -20.56 7.26 -14.46
N THR A 144 -19.93 6.44 -13.61
CA THR A 144 -18.60 5.87 -13.87
C THR A 144 -18.55 4.41 -13.44
N LEU A 145 -17.86 3.58 -14.21
CA LEU A 145 -17.61 2.19 -13.85
C LEU A 145 -16.45 2.09 -12.85
N HIS A 146 -16.68 1.32 -11.79
CA HIS A 146 -15.68 0.97 -10.81
C HIS A 146 -15.18 -0.44 -11.13
N PHE A 147 -13.97 -0.53 -11.66
CA PHE A 147 -13.33 -1.81 -11.94
C PHE A 147 -12.87 -2.48 -10.64
N GLY A 148 -12.17 -3.61 -10.73
CA GLY A 148 -11.53 -4.23 -9.57
C GLY A 148 -10.05 -4.51 -9.84
N GLY A 149 -9.26 -4.60 -8.78
CA GLY A 149 -7.86 -5.03 -8.86
C GLY A 149 -6.89 -4.13 -8.12
N ILE A 150 -5.63 -4.53 -8.15
CA ILE A 150 -4.49 -3.77 -7.64
C ILE A 150 -3.99 -2.90 -8.79
N TYR A 151 -4.58 -1.72 -8.94
CA TYR A 151 -4.43 -0.87 -10.12
C TYR A 151 -3.38 0.24 -9.92
N ARG A 152 -2.65 0.22 -8.80
CA ARG A 152 -1.50 1.08 -8.51
C ARG A 152 -0.40 0.28 -7.81
N GLU A 153 0.71 0.95 -7.55
CA GLU A 153 1.95 0.39 -7.03
C GLU A 153 1.78 -0.31 -5.68
N VAL A 154 2.60 -1.34 -5.47
CA VAL A 154 2.80 -2.01 -4.18
C VAL A 154 4.28 -2.14 -3.91
N TRP A 155 4.71 -1.76 -2.72
CA TRP A 155 6.10 -1.90 -2.29
C TRP A 155 6.19 -2.19 -0.80
N LEU A 156 7.32 -2.78 -0.42
CA LEU A 156 7.71 -2.95 0.96
C LEU A 156 8.83 -1.96 1.26
N GLU A 157 8.67 -1.16 2.30
CA GLU A 157 9.69 -0.23 2.77
C GLU A 157 10.22 -0.68 4.13
N ALA A 158 11.55 -0.61 4.29
CA ALA A 158 12.21 -0.93 5.54
C ALA A 158 12.73 0.34 6.22
N PHE A 159 12.35 0.49 7.49
CA PHE A 159 12.72 1.60 8.35
C PHE A 159 13.56 1.14 9.53
N GLU A 160 14.42 2.02 10.02
CA GLU A 160 15.02 1.87 11.34
C GLU A 160 13.94 2.02 12.43
N ASP A 161 14.28 1.68 13.68
CA ASP A 161 13.35 1.75 14.84
C ASP A 161 12.57 3.07 14.93
N ILE A 162 13.26 4.18 14.63
CA ILE A 162 12.70 5.54 14.61
C ILE A 162 12.79 6.07 13.19
N TYR A 163 11.66 6.51 12.66
CA TYR A 163 11.59 7.16 11.36
C TYR A 163 10.52 8.25 11.34
N VAL A 164 10.66 9.17 10.38
CA VAL A 164 9.65 10.20 10.10
C VAL A 164 8.55 9.55 9.25
N SER A 165 7.36 9.40 9.83
CA SER A 165 6.19 8.75 9.23
C SER A 165 5.37 9.70 8.36
N ASP A 166 5.38 11.00 8.67
CA ASP A 166 4.68 12.01 7.89
C ASP A 166 5.34 13.39 8.04
N VAL A 167 5.22 14.23 7.03
CA VAL A 167 5.67 15.63 7.03
C VAL A 167 4.63 16.51 6.38
N ARG A 168 4.16 17.51 7.12
CA ARG A 168 3.30 18.58 6.62
C ARG A 168 4.11 19.87 6.52
N VAL A 169 4.04 20.49 5.36
CA VAL A 169 4.61 21.83 5.12
C VAL A 169 3.48 22.78 4.75
N VAL A 170 3.38 23.90 5.46
CA VAL A 170 2.44 24.98 5.15
C VAL A 170 3.24 26.23 4.80
N THR A 171 3.01 26.76 3.61
CA THR A 171 3.66 27.98 3.11
C THR A 171 2.73 29.17 3.27
N ARG A 172 3.25 30.27 3.81
CA ARG A 172 2.55 31.56 3.88
C ARG A 172 3.49 32.72 3.61
N ILE A 173 2.92 33.88 3.36
CA ILE A 173 3.65 35.16 3.26
C ILE A 173 3.22 35.99 4.48
N ASP A 174 4.20 36.53 5.22
CA ASP A 174 3.93 37.40 6.37
C ASP A 174 3.58 38.84 5.95
N SER A 175 3.29 39.71 6.92
CA SER A 175 2.92 41.11 6.67
C SER A 175 4.01 41.94 5.99
N ASP A 176 5.27 41.50 6.09
CA ASP A 176 6.43 42.17 5.50
C ASP A 176 6.75 41.62 4.09
N GLY A 177 5.92 40.72 3.57
CA GLY A 177 6.12 40.08 2.27
C GLY A 177 7.14 38.95 2.26
N LYS A 178 7.55 38.42 3.43
CA LYS A 178 8.52 37.32 3.53
C LYS A 178 7.80 35.97 3.54
N TRP A 179 8.42 34.99 2.88
CA TRP A 179 7.96 33.60 2.93
C TRP A 179 8.25 32.97 4.29
N VAL A 180 7.24 32.30 4.85
CA VAL A 180 7.33 31.53 6.09
C VAL A 180 6.87 30.09 5.80
N LEU A 181 7.66 29.13 6.26
CA LEU A 181 7.35 27.71 6.19
C LEU A 181 7.07 27.18 7.60
N ASP A 182 5.83 26.76 7.84
CA ASP A 182 5.45 26.05 9.04
C ASP A 182 5.54 24.53 8.75
N ILE A 183 6.53 23.87 9.36
CA ILE A 183 6.83 22.45 9.15
C ILE A 183 6.44 21.66 10.40
N ALA A 184 5.63 20.63 10.22
CA ALA A 184 5.27 19.67 11.25
C ALA A 184 5.62 18.25 10.78
N GLY A 185 6.36 17.50 11.60
CA GLY A 185 6.69 16.10 11.34
C GLY A 185 5.99 15.18 12.34
N ARG A 186 5.67 13.97 11.89
CA ARG A 186 5.25 12.86 12.75
C ARG A 186 6.36 11.80 12.75
N LEU A 187 6.75 11.35 13.93
CA LEU A 187 7.63 10.18 14.09
C LEU A 187 6.78 8.91 14.16
N SER A 188 7.40 7.74 14.04
CA SER A 188 6.72 6.45 14.21
C SER A 188 6.08 6.33 15.60
N ASP A 189 6.82 5.88 16.63
CA ASP A 189 6.24 5.66 17.97
C ASP A 189 7.17 6.06 19.13
N LYS A 190 8.38 6.53 18.84
CA LYS A 190 9.30 7.00 19.89
C LYS A 190 9.01 8.46 20.25
N LYS A 191 9.06 8.73 21.55
CA LYS A 191 8.67 10.02 22.13
C LYS A 191 9.70 11.13 21.87
N GLU A 192 10.95 10.77 21.61
CA GLU A 192 12.06 11.72 21.48
C GLU A 192 13.03 11.25 20.40
N ALA A 193 13.46 12.20 19.56
CA ALA A 193 14.52 12.03 18.57
C ALA A 193 15.10 13.41 18.23
N GLU A 194 16.38 13.48 17.86
CA GLU A 194 16.95 14.68 17.25
C GLU A 194 16.52 14.74 15.78
N VAL A 195 15.87 15.83 15.38
CA VAL A 195 15.37 16.02 14.01
C VAL A 195 16.11 17.15 13.34
N ARG A 196 16.69 16.86 12.17
CA ARG A 196 17.37 17.86 11.32
C ARG A 196 16.53 18.13 10.09
N MET A 197 16.26 19.41 9.85
CA MET A 197 15.50 19.87 8.70
C MET A 197 16.35 20.86 7.89
N TYR A 198 16.29 20.71 6.58
CA TYR A 198 17.01 21.57 5.64
C TYR A 198 16.05 21.97 4.52
N LEU A 199 16.04 23.27 4.18
CA LEU A 199 15.36 23.80 3.01
C LEU A 199 16.38 23.93 1.88
N TYR A 200 16.07 23.38 0.71
CA TYR A 200 16.92 23.44 -0.46
C TYR A 200 16.22 24.17 -1.62
N ASP A 201 17.02 24.89 -2.42
CA ASP A 201 16.68 25.31 -3.77
C ASP A 201 17.61 24.57 -4.75
N GLY A 202 17.05 23.57 -5.43
CA GLY A 202 17.84 22.55 -6.13
C GLY A 202 18.79 21.83 -5.17
N GLU A 203 20.09 21.94 -5.40
CA GLU A 203 21.14 21.36 -4.55
C GLU A 203 21.65 22.33 -3.47
N SER A 204 21.22 23.60 -3.48
CA SER A 204 21.72 24.63 -2.57
C SER A 204 20.89 24.69 -1.30
N ALA A 205 21.52 24.49 -0.13
CA ALA A 205 20.86 24.64 1.16
C ALA A 205 20.61 26.12 1.47
N LEU A 206 19.33 26.50 1.60
CA LEU A 206 18.89 27.87 1.94
C LEU A 206 18.79 28.11 3.44
N ALA A 207 18.36 27.09 4.20
CA ALA A 207 18.19 27.17 5.65
C ALA A 207 18.28 25.78 6.29
N GLY A 208 18.62 25.73 7.57
CA GLY A 208 18.66 24.49 8.35
C GLY A 208 18.23 24.73 9.81
N LYS A 209 17.58 23.74 10.41
CA LYS A 209 17.15 23.76 11.81
C LYS A 209 17.38 22.39 12.46
N PHE A 210 17.80 22.43 13.72
CA PHE A 210 17.95 21.28 14.60
C PHE A 210 16.86 21.40 15.68
N LEU A 211 16.07 20.35 15.84
CA LEU A 211 14.99 20.24 16.83
C LEU A 211 15.22 19.04 17.74
#